data_AF-W9ZNJ5-F1
#
_entry.id   AF-W9ZNJ5-F1
#
_cell.length_a   1.000
_cell.length_b   1.000
_cell.length_c   1.000
_cell.angle_alpha   90.00
_cell.angle_beta   90.00
_cell.angle_gamma   90.00
#
_symmetry.space_group_name_H-M   'P 1'
#
loop_
_entity.id
_entity.type
_entity.pdbx_description
1 polymer ?
#
loop_
_entity_poly.entity_id
_entity_poly.type
_entity_poly.pdbx_seq_one_letter_code
_entity_poly.pdbx_strand_id
1 'polypeptide(L)'
;MSINWVMLNQGGFVKLGNERILMKLESRISCDLSVPQELRARCASFQRKSDKGTLFLTNKRIVYLPLKPTQEPKFESFSAPILKFQDSTTSSSMWWGWVWKSDCIPVSGGGIPPDIPRLEVKFTFSDGGMMDFNEAYIRLRERLYQYQEMRREMGPGADVPDEPLPAYEAPSAQPAPTTSSTDVRPNRSESAASRRAPDEPPPDYDEAQAQQLNIRLEDHIRGEIDRGAYENDD
;
A
#
# COMPACT_ATOMS: atom_id res chain seq x y z
N MET A 1 -12.24 -33.24 -1.08
CA MET A 1 -11.63 -32.35 -2.11
C MET A 1 -10.83 -31.27 -1.40
N SER A 2 -9.51 -31.19 -1.63
CA SER A 2 -8.69 -30.10 -1.07
C SER A 2 -9.01 -28.78 -1.77
N ILE A 3 -8.75 -27.64 -1.12
CA ILE A 3 -8.79 -26.34 -1.81
C ILE A 3 -7.40 -25.72 -1.77
N ASN A 4 -6.94 -25.35 -2.96
CA ASN A 4 -5.64 -24.77 -3.22
C ASN A 4 -5.79 -23.53 -4.12
N TRP A 5 -5.35 -22.38 -3.62
CA TRP A 5 -5.44 -21.09 -4.32
C TRP A 5 -4.12 -20.63 -4.94
N VAL A 6 -2.99 -21.32 -4.65
CA VAL A 6 -1.67 -20.95 -5.17
C VAL A 6 -0.88 -22.17 -5.58
N MET A 7 -0.22 -22.11 -6.73
CA MET A 7 0.78 -23.13 -7.07
C MET A 7 1.93 -23.06 -6.05
N LEU A 8 2.32 -24.22 -5.52
CA LEU A 8 3.43 -24.37 -4.58
C LEU A 8 4.66 -24.90 -5.32
N ASN A 9 5.85 -24.46 -4.90
CA ASN A 9 7.15 -24.96 -5.31
C ASN A 9 8.00 -25.23 -4.04
N GLN A 10 9.18 -25.84 -4.19
CA GLN A 10 10.09 -26.21 -3.09
C GLN A 10 10.43 -25.04 -2.14
N GLY A 11 10.30 -23.78 -2.59
CA GLY A 11 10.56 -22.57 -1.80
C GLY A 11 9.33 -21.76 -1.36
N GLY A 12 8.09 -22.23 -1.58
CA GLY A 12 6.87 -21.51 -1.22
C GLY A 12 5.89 -21.36 -2.39
N PHE A 13 5.05 -20.31 -2.38
CA PHE A 13 4.07 -20.09 -3.46
C PHE A 13 4.71 -19.44 -4.70
N VAL A 14 4.17 -19.76 -5.87
CA VAL A 14 4.56 -19.15 -7.14
C VAL A 14 4.05 -17.71 -7.20
N LYS A 15 4.98 -16.78 -7.36
CA LYS A 15 4.71 -15.34 -7.50
C LYS A 15 4.11 -15.02 -8.87
N LEU A 16 3.14 -14.12 -8.91
CA LEU A 16 2.62 -13.53 -10.15
C LEU A 16 3.67 -12.60 -10.77
N GLY A 17 3.48 -12.21 -12.05
CA GLY A 17 4.36 -11.25 -12.70
C GLY A 17 4.46 -9.95 -11.89
N ASN A 18 5.68 -9.44 -11.66
CA ASN A 18 5.98 -8.27 -10.82
C ASN A 18 5.47 -8.38 -9.35
N GLU A 19 5.16 -9.57 -8.84
CA GLU A 19 4.78 -9.75 -7.45
C GLU A 19 6.02 -9.74 -6.52
N ARG A 20 6.01 -8.86 -5.52
CA ARG A 20 7.04 -8.74 -4.48
C ARG A 20 6.43 -9.03 -3.11
N ILE A 21 7.13 -9.78 -2.28
CA ILE A 21 6.75 -10.02 -0.88
C ILE A 21 7.15 -8.77 -0.10
N LEU A 22 6.18 -8.10 0.51
CA LEU A 22 6.39 -6.91 1.33
C LEU A 22 6.60 -7.31 2.80
N MET A 23 5.86 -8.33 3.24
CA MET A 23 5.95 -8.87 4.59
C MET A 23 5.76 -10.38 4.57
N LYS A 24 6.53 -11.08 5.41
CA LYS A 24 6.41 -12.51 5.67
C LYS A 24 6.40 -12.71 7.18
N LEU A 25 5.32 -13.29 7.69
CA LEU A 25 5.15 -13.59 9.10
C LEU A 25 5.11 -15.11 9.27
N GLU A 26 6.17 -15.64 9.89
CA GLU A 26 6.31 -17.06 10.25
C GLU A 26 5.92 -17.35 11.70
N SER A 27 5.33 -16.36 12.39
CA SER A 27 4.80 -16.53 13.73
C SER A 27 3.62 -17.51 13.77
N ARG A 28 3.20 -17.89 14.97
CA ARG A 28 2.02 -18.74 15.18
C ARG A 28 0.75 -17.99 14.81
N ILE A 29 0.42 -18.02 13.51
CA ILE A 29 -0.77 -17.41 12.93
C ILE A 29 -1.75 -18.50 12.55
N SER A 30 -2.97 -18.45 13.10
CA SER A 30 -4.07 -19.30 12.65
C SER A 30 -4.91 -18.57 11.60
N CYS A 31 -5.58 -19.32 10.73
CA CYS A 31 -6.49 -18.81 9.71
C CYS A 31 -7.82 -19.55 9.76
N ASP A 32 -8.92 -18.82 9.67
CA ASP A 32 -10.29 -19.33 9.60
C ASP A 32 -11.03 -18.58 8.47
N LEU A 33 -11.51 -19.36 7.51
CA LEU A 33 -12.31 -18.92 6.39
C LEU A 33 -13.72 -19.45 6.59
N SER A 34 -14.72 -18.58 6.70
CA SER A 34 -16.09 -19.02 6.95
C SER A 34 -17.14 -18.12 6.32
N VAL A 35 -18.37 -18.63 6.19
CA VAL A 35 -19.51 -17.79 5.80
C VAL A 35 -19.86 -16.84 6.95
N PRO A 36 -19.97 -15.50 6.69
CA PRO A 36 -20.42 -14.54 7.70
C PRO A 36 -21.73 -14.96 8.34
N GLN A 37 -21.90 -14.65 9.62
CA GLN A 37 -23.00 -15.16 10.44
C GLN A 37 -24.38 -14.85 9.86
N GLU A 38 -24.54 -13.64 9.36
CA GLU A 38 -25.74 -13.10 8.72
C GLU A 38 -26.12 -13.81 7.41
N LEU A 39 -25.16 -14.51 6.76
CA LEU A 39 -25.36 -15.21 5.50
C LEU A 39 -25.54 -16.73 5.66
N ARG A 40 -25.18 -17.31 6.81
CA ARG A 40 -25.19 -18.78 7.02
C ARG A 40 -26.55 -19.44 6.79
N ALA A 41 -27.65 -18.73 7.03
CA ALA A 41 -28.99 -19.28 6.83
C ALA A 41 -29.42 -19.35 5.35
N ARG A 42 -28.71 -18.64 4.45
CA ARG A 42 -29.11 -18.47 3.04
C ARG A 42 -28.11 -19.04 2.04
N CYS A 43 -26.89 -19.32 2.47
CA CYS A 43 -25.80 -19.80 1.63
C CYS A 43 -25.36 -21.21 2.03
N ALA A 44 -24.67 -21.90 1.13
CA ALA A 44 -24.02 -23.17 1.38
C ALA A 44 -23.07 -23.07 2.58
N SER A 45 -23.02 -24.14 3.38
CA SER A 45 -22.05 -24.24 4.47
C SER A 45 -20.63 -24.29 3.92
N PHE A 46 -19.79 -23.36 4.33
CA PHE A 46 -18.37 -23.34 3.98
C PHE A 46 -17.54 -22.95 5.20
N GLN A 47 -16.53 -23.76 5.51
CA GLN A 47 -15.50 -23.43 6.48
C GLN A 47 -14.17 -24.11 6.13
N ARG A 48 -13.07 -23.39 6.27
CA ARG A 48 -11.70 -23.93 6.24
C ARG A 48 -10.88 -23.29 7.33
N LYS A 49 -10.21 -24.09 8.14
CA LYS A 49 -9.38 -23.59 9.24
C LYS A 49 -8.01 -24.27 9.27
N SER A 50 -7.02 -23.51 9.71
CA SER A 50 -5.67 -23.97 10.02
C SER A 50 -5.22 -23.33 11.32
N ASP A 51 -4.65 -24.11 12.22
CA ASP A 51 -4.23 -23.60 13.53
C ASP A 51 -2.89 -22.83 13.48
N LYS A 52 -2.01 -23.16 12.53
CA LYS A 52 -0.71 -22.51 12.34
C LYS A 52 -0.31 -22.46 10.87
N GLY A 53 0.31 -21.38 10.45
CA GLY A 53 0.83 -21.23 9.10
C GLY A 53 1.64 -19.94 8.93
N THR A 54 2.13 -19.73 7.71
CA THR A 54 2.86 -18.53 7.32
C THR A 54 1.94 -17.59 6.57
N LEU A 55 1.92 -16.32 7.00
CA LEU A 55 1.16 -15.25 6.36
C LEU A 55 2.10 -14.38 5.52
N PHE A 56 1.71 -14.09 4.29
CA PHE A 56 2.44 -13.22 3.38
C PHE A 56 1.54 -12.07 2.96
N LEU A 57 2.10 -10.86 3.03
CA LEU A 57 1.55 -9.68 2.36
C LEU A 57 2.46 -9.39 1.16
N THR A 58 1.89 -9.45 -0.04
CA THR A 58 2.58 -9.04 -1.27
C THR A 58 2.03 -7.72 -1.77
N ASN A 59 2.69 -7.09 -2.75
CA ASN A 59 2.16 -5.92 -3.43
C ASN A 59 0.87 -6.19 -4.24
N LYS A 60 0.36 -7.43 -4.28
CA LYS A 60 -0.83 -7.81 -5.05
C LYS A 60 -1.92 -8.50 -4.23
N ARG A 61 -1.56 -9.27 -3.21
CA ARG A 61 -2.47 -10.18 -2.51
C ARG A 61 -1.98 -10.54 -1.11
N ILE A 62 -2.90 -11.03 -0.30
CA ILE A 62 -2.59 -11.78 0.92
C ILE A 62 -2.49 -13.26 0.52
N VAL A 63 -1.47 -13.96 1.02
CA VAL A 63 -1.31 -15.41 0.87
C VAL A 63 -1.11 -16.01 2.24
N TYR A 64 -1.83 -17.10 2.54
CA TYR A 64 -1.64 -17.88 3.76
C TYR A 64 -1.32 -19.33 3.41
N LEU A 65 -0.27 -19.87 4.00
CA LEU A 65 0.18 -21.25 3.83
C LEU A 65 0.11 -21.98 5.19
N PRO A 66 -0.85 -22.90 5.38
CA PRO A 66 -0.89 -23.80 6.54
C PRO A 66 0.43 -24.55 6.72
N LEU A 67 0.91 -24.67 7.97
CA LEU A 67 2.10 -25.48 8.27
C LEU A 67 1.84 -26.98 8.06
N LYS A 68 0.62 -27.42 8.34
CA LYS A 68 0.11 -28.76 8.08
C LYS A 68 -1.34 -28.66 7.61
N PRO A 69 -1.72 -29.35 6.52
CA PRO A 69 -3.13 -29.45 6.13
C PRO A 69 -3.87 -30.24 7.22
N THR A 70 -4.62 -29.55 8.06
CA THR A 70 -5.06 -30.05 9.38
C THR A 70 -6.51 -30.53 9.41
N GLN A 71 -7.30 -30.33 8.35
CA GLN A 71 -8.73 -30.63 8.32
C GLN A 71 -9.16 -31.38 7.05
N GLU A 72 -10.27 -32.12 7.12
CA GLU A 72 -11.02 -32.56 5.94
C GLU A 72 -12.24 -31.65 5.74
N PRO A 73 -12.41 -31.01 4.58
CA PRO A 73 -11.56 -31.08 3.39
C PRO A 73 -10.25 -30.28 3.55
N LYS A 74 -9.14 -30.78 2.99
CA LYS A 74 -7.79 -30.20 3.18
C LYS A 74 -7.75 -28.72 2.81
N PHE A 75 -7.31 -27.93 3.77
CA PHE A 75 -6.94 -26.53 3.56
C PHE A 75 -5.43 -26.49 3.31
N GLU A 76 -5.03 -26.18 2.07
CA GLU A 76 -3.62 -26.26 1.63
C GLU A 76 -3.01 -24.88 1.40
N SER A 77 -3.83 -23.90 1.07
CA SER A 77 -3.42 -22.50 0.92
C SER A 77 -4.64 -21.60 0.91
N PHE A 78 -4.44 -20.30 1.07
CA PHE A 78 -5.42 -19.27 0.78
C PHE A 78 -4.73 -18.13 0.04
N SER A 79 -5.43 -17.51 -0.92
CA SER A 79 -4.95 -16.30 -1.57
C SER A 79 -6.09 -15.45 -2.09
N ALA A 80 -6.02 -14.14 -1.84
CA ALA A 80 -6.96 -13.18 -2.38
C ALA A 80 -6.27 -11.82 -2.67
N PRO A 81 -6.62 -11.14 -3.78
CA PRO A 81 -6.12 -9.80 -4.08
C PRO A 81 -6.45 -8.80 -2.95
N ILE A 82 -5.56 -7.84 -2.70
CA ILE A 82 -5.73 -6.85 -1.61
C ILE A 82 -7.07 -6.13 -1.69
N LEU A 83 -7.49 -5.76 -2.90
CA LEU A 83 -8.72 -5.00 -3.14
C LEU A 83 -9.99 -5.87 -3.09
N LYS A 84 -9.88 -7.18 -2.87
CA LYS A 84 -11.03 -8.05 -2.61
C LYS A 84 -11.43 -8.09 -1.15
N PHE A 85 -10.57 -7.62 -0.25
CA PHE A 85 -10.89 -7.49 1.17
C PHE A 85 -11.73 -6.23 1.43
N GLN A 86 -12.58 -6.24 2.44
CA GLN A 86 -13.51 -5.18 2.85
C GLN A 86 -13.66 -5.17 4.37
N ASP A 87 -13.95 -3.99 4.93
CA ASP A 87 -14.31 -3.81 6.34
C ASP A 87 -13.36 -4.53 7.33
N SER A 88 -12.06 -4.33 7.13
CA SER A 88 -11.05 -4.96 7.99
C SER A 88 -11.11 -4.37 9.40
N THR A 89 -11.15 -5.22 10.41
CA THR A 89 -11.18 -4.86 11.83
C THR A 89 -10.14 -5.64 12.61
N THR A 90 -9.68 -5.05 13.70
CA THR A 90 -8.75 -5.67 14.63
C THR A 90 -9.35 -5.73 16.02
N SER A 91 -9.06 -6.79 16.75
CA SER A 91 -9.49 -6.96 18.14
C SER A 91 -8.45 -7.78 18.90
N SER A 92 -8.32 -7.59 20.20
CA SER A 92 -7.49 -8.44 21.06
C SER A 92 -8.36 -9.26 22.00
N SER A 93 -7.87 -10.43 22.36
CA SER A 93 -8.37 -11.20 23.49
C SER A 93 -7.22 -11.55 24.41
N MET A 94 -7.45 -11.45 25.73
CA MET A 94 -6.45 -11.76 26.75
C MET A 94 -5.91 -13.20 26.66
N TRP A 95 -6.67 -14.12 26.07
CA TRP A 95 -6.33 -15.55 26.00
C TRP A 95 -5.86 -16.02 24.62
N TRP A 96 -6.19 -15.29 23.55
CA TRP A 96 -6.05 -15.78 22.17
C TRP A 96 -5.14 -14.92 21.28
N GLY A 97 -4.62 -13.81 21.80
CA GLY A 97 -3.79 -12.87 21.05
C GLY A 97 -4.61 -11.87 20.25
N TRP A 98 -3.98 -11.30 19.21
CA TRP A 98 -4.64 -10.33 18.33
C TRP A 98 -5.35 -11.04 17.17
N VAL A 99 -6.52 -10.55 16.82
CA VAL A 99 -7.34 -11.02 15.71
C VAL A 99 -7.44 -9.90 14.70
N TRP A 100 -7.12 -10.21 13.44
CA TRP A 100 -7.47 -9.41 12.28
C TRP A 100 -8.56 -10.12 11.51
N LYS A 101 -9.62 -9.40 11.14
CA LYS A 101 -10.80 -9.94 10.46
C LYS A 101 -11.15 -9.05 9.28
N SER A 102 -11.58 -9.63 8.17
CA SER A 102 -12.08 -8.87 7.02
C SER A 102 -13.03 -9.72 6.17
N ASP A 103 -14.01 -9.08 5.55
CA ASP A 103 -14.81 -9.70 4.49
C ASP A 103 -14.01 -9.76 3.19
N CYS A 104 -14.08 -10.86 2.46
CA CYS A 104 -13.39 -11.07 1.20
C CYS A 104 -14.38 -11.48 0.12
N ILE A 105 -14.40 -10.75 -0.99
CA ILE A 105 -15.21 -11.10 -2.16
C ILE A 105 -14.55 -12.28 -2.90
N PRO A 106 -15.24 -13.43 -3.06
CA PRO A 106 -14.70 -14.56 -3.81
C PRO A 106 -14.40 -14.22 -5.26
N VAL A 107 -13.41 -14.90 -5.82
CA VAL A 107 -13.09 -14.85 -7.25
C VAL A 107 -13.56 -16.12 -7.94
N SER A 108 -14.00 -15.99 -9.19
CA SER A 108 -14.41 -17.12 -10.03
C SER A 108 -13.29 -18.15 -10.12
N GLY A 109 -13.63 -19.44 -10.00
CA GLY A 109 -12.65 -20.53 -10.00
C GLY A 109 -11.87 -20.70 -8.68
N GLY A 110 -12.15 -19.90 -7.65
CA GLY A 110 -11.48 -19.97 -6.35
C GLY A 110 -12.00 -21.07 -5.40
N GLY A 111 -12.76 -22.06 -5.86
CA GLY A 111 -13.24 -23.16 -5.01
C GLY A 111 -14.22 -22.77 -3.89
N ILE A 112 -14.71 -21.52 -3.87
CA ILE A 112 -15.80 -21.07 -3.00
C ILE A 112 -17.13 -21.28 -3.74
N PRO A 113 -18.16 -21.84 -3.08
CA PRO A 113 -19.51 -21.92 -3.64
C PRO A 113 -20.01 -20.57 -4.19
N PRO A 114 -20.62 -20.54 -5.40
CA PRO A 114 -20.99 -19.29 -6.08
C PRO A 114 -22.12 -18.52 -5.40
N ASP A 115 -22.89 -19.19 -4.53
CA ASP A 115 -23.97 -18.61 -3.74
C ASP A 115 -23.47 -17.88 -2.48
N ILE A 116 -22.17 -17.94 -2.18
CA ILE A 116 -21.54 -17.19 -1.09
C ILE A 116 -21.00 -15.86 -1.67
N PRO A 117 -21.67 -14.72 -1.43
CA PRO A 117 -21.27 -13.44 -2.04
C PRO A 117 -20.02 -12.83 -1.39
N ARG A 118 -19.74 -13.19 -0.13
CA ARG A 118 -18.57 -12.75 0.63
C ARG A 118 -18.17 -13.81 1.65
N LEU A 119 -16.88 -13.90 1.91
CA LEU A 119 -16.26 -14.84 2.85
C LEU A 119 -15.64 -14.06 4.00
N GLU A 120 -15.88 -14.47 5.24
CA GLU A 120 -15.19 -13.95 6.40
C GLU A 120 -13.79 -14.58 6.48
N VAL A 121 -12.75 -13.74 6.45
CA VAL A 121 -11.35 -14.14 6.63
C VAL A 121 -10.86 -13.65 7.98
N LYS A 122 -10.42 -14.57 8.82
CA LYS A 122 -9.91 -14.28 10.17
C LYS A 122 -8.51 -14.83 10.34
N PHE A 123 -7.58 -13.97 10.76
CA PHE A 123 -6.23 -14.33 11.19
C PHE A 123 -6.08 -14.06 12.69
N THR A 124 -5.55 -15.02 13.43
CA THR A 124 -5.20 -14.84 14.85
C THR A 124 -3.71 -14.94 15.03
N PHE A 125 -3.10 -13.88 15.56
CA PHE A 125 -1.67 -13.69 15.77
C PHE A 125 -1.34 -13.98 17.24
N SER A 126 -0.85 -15.18 17.53
CA SER A 126 -0.54 -15.58 18.91
C SER A 126 0.81 -15.05 19.41
N ASP A 127 1.76 -14.81 18.51
CA ASP A 127 3.13 -14.38 18.89
C ASP A 127 3.43 -12.91 18.46
N GLY A 128 2.40 -12.09 18.21
CA GLY A 128 2.55 -10.70 17.75
C GLY A 128 2.61 -10.52 16.23
N GLY A 129 2.99 -9.32 15.77
CA GLY A 129 3.08 -8.94 14.36
C GLY A 129 1.77 -8.47 13.70
N MET A 130 0.65 -8.48 14.44
CA MET A 130 -0.65 -8.03 13.91
C MET A 130 -0.63 -6.55 13.56
N MET A 131 -0.09 -5.70 14.43
CA MET A 131 -0.09 -4.24 14.21
C MET A 131 0.68 -3.88 12.94
N ASP A 132 1.91 -4.39 12.79
CA ASP A 132 2.73 -4.18 11.60
C ASP A 132 2.02 -4.69 10.33
N PHE A 133 1.40 -5.87 10.41
CA PHE A 133 0.63 -6.43 9.30
C PHE A 133 -0.54 -5.51 8.91
N ASN A 134 -1.31 -5.05 9.90
CA ASN A 134 -2.47 -4.21 9.67
C ASN A 134 -2.06 -2.86 9.07
N GLU A 135 -1.03 -2.21 9.60
CA GLU A 135 -0.50 -0.96 9.07
C GLU A 135 -0.03 -1.13 7.61
N ALA A 136 0.76 -2.17 7.35
CA ALA A 136 1.24 -2.45 6.00
C ALA A 136 0.10 -2.76 5.02
N TYR A 137 -0.93 -3.49 5.46
CA TYR A 137 -2.11 -3.80 4.68
C TYR A 137 -2.94 -2.55 4.36
N ILE A 138 -3.22 -1.69 5.35
CA ILE A 138 -4.00 -0.46 5.15
C ILE A 138 -3.28 0.46 4.17
N ARG A 139 -1.99 0.72 4.40
CA ARG A 139 -1.17 1.56 3.52
C ARG A 139 -1.13 1.04 2.07
N LEU A 140 -0.96 -0.27 1.91
CA LEU A 140 -0.95 -0.90 0.58
C LEU A 140 -2.32 -0.79 -0.11
N ARG A 141 -3.41 -1.06 0.63
CA ARG A 141 -4.77 -1.00 0.12
C ARG A 141 -5.10 0.40 -0.38
N GLU A 142 -4.85 1.43 0.42
CA GLU A 142 -5.08 2.83 0.05
C GLU A 142 -4.32 3.20 -1.23
N ARG A 143 -3.04 2.85 -1.30
CA ARG A 143 -2.21 3.09 -2.49
C ARG A 143 -2.78 2.39 -3.73
N LEU A 144 -3.25 1.15 -3.60
CA LEU A 144 -3.85 0.41 -4.71
C LEU A 144 -5.18 1.02 -5.17
N TYR A 145 -5.98 1.58 -4.26
CA TYR A 145 -7.18 2.34 -4.63
C TYR A 145 -6.81 3.61 -5.41
N GLN A 146 -5.87 4.42 -4.91
CA GLN A 146 -5.39 5.62 -5.60
C GLN A 146 -4.88 5.30 -7.02
N TYR A 147 -4.12 4.21 -7.16
CA TYR A 147 -3.63 3.75 -8.46
C TYR A 147 -4.78 3.37 -9.41
N GLN A 148 -5.80 2.68 -8.91
CA GLN A 148 -6.98 2.33 -9.71
C GLN A 148 -7.79 3.57 -10.13
N GLU A 149 -7.94 4.55 -9.25
CA GLU A 149 -8.65 5.80 -9.56
C GLU A 149 -7.88 6.60 -10.61
N MET A 150 -6.58 6.81 -10.42
CA MET A 150 -5.73 7.51 -11.40
C MET A 150 -5.74 6.80 -12.76
N ARG A 151 -5.67 5.46 -12.80
CA ARG A 151 -5.75 4.70 -14.06
C ARG A 151 -7.12 4.84 -14.74
N ARG A 152 -8.19 4.94 -13.95
CA ARG A 152 -9.54 5.17 -14.48
C ARG A 152 -9.68 6.58 -15.06
N GLU A 153 -9.07 7.57 -14.43
CA GLU A 153 -9.06 8.97 -14.89
C GLU A 153 -8.22 9.17 -16.16
N MET A 154 -7.07 8.50 -16.24
CA MET A 154 -6.11 8.68 -17.34
C MET A 154 -6.48 7.92 -18.64
N GLY A 155 -7.51 7.07 -18.58
CA GLY A 155 -8.02 6.31 -19.73
C GLY A 155 -7.18 5.07 -20.12
N PRO A 156 -7.71 4.21 -21.00
CA PRO A 156 -7.02 3.00 -21.44
C PRO A 156 -5.78 3.37 -22.28
N GLY A 157 -4.58 3.04 -21.79
CA GLY A 157 -3.30 3.24 -22.50
C GLY A 157 -2.26 4.09 -21.77
N ALA A 158 -2.62 4.68 -20.64
CA ALA A 158 -1.65 5.35 -19.77
C ALA A 158 -0.71 4.33 -19.12
N ASP A 159 0.58 4.40 -19.45
CA ASP A 159 1.63 3.64 -18.79
C ASP A 159 1.89 4.26 -17.41
N VAL A 160 1.04 3.91 -16.45
CA VAL A 160 1.22 4.31 -15.05
C VAL A 160 2.20 3.32 -14.40
N PRO A 161 3.40 3.76 -13.98
CA PRO A 161 4.35 2.88 -13.34
C PRO A 161 3.75 2.20 -12.10
N ASP A 162 3.96 0.88 -11.96
CA ASP A 162 3.51 0.06 -10.81
C ASP A 162 4.03 0.59 -9.45
N GLU A 163 5.08 1.42 -9.48
CA GLU A 163 5.78 1.96 -8.31
C GLU A 163 5.76 3.50 -8.34
N PRO A 164 5.54 4.18 -7.19
CA PRO A 164 5.52 5.63 -7.18
C PRO A 164 6.95 6.09 -7.44
N LEU A 165 7.09 7.24 -8.09
CA LEU A 165 8.39 7.90 -8.13
C LEU A 165 8.84 8.15 -6.67
N PRO A 166 10.11 7.90 -6.34
CA PRO A 166 10.62 8.16 -5.00
C PRO A 166 10.27 9.58 -4.58
N ALA A 167 9.88 9.75 -3.31
CA ALA A 167 9.72 11.08 -2.75
C ALA A 167 11.06 11.82 -2.90
N TYR A 168 11.01 13.03 -3.45
CA TYR A 168 12.19 13.87 -3.61
C TYR A 168 12.76 14.17 -2.22
N GLU A 169 13.88 13.51 -1.88
CA GLU A 169 14.69 13.91 -0.73
C GLU A 169 15.45 15.16 -1.15
N ALA A 170 15.00 16.32 -0.66
CA ALA A 170 15.78 17.54 -0.79
C ALA A 170 17.17 17.29 -0.19
N PRO A 171 18.27 17.63 -0.89
CA PRO A 171 19.61 17.53 -0.31
C PRO A 171 19.61 18.30 1.00
N SER A 172 19.81 17.59 2.11
CA SER A 172 20.02 18.22 3.41
C SER A 172 21.16 19.22 3.25
N ALA A 173 20.87 20.50 3.43
CA ALA A 173 21.88 21.55 3.45
C ALA A 173 22.89 21.25 4.57
N GLN A 174 24.00 20.61 4.21
CA GLN A 174 25.12 20.44 5.13
C GLN A 174 25.74 21.82 5.38
N PRO A 175 25.95 22.23 6.65
CA PRO A 175 26.75 23.41 6.92
C PRO A 175 28.18 23.19 6.41
N ALA A 176 28.65 24.14 5.61
CA ALA A 176 29.97 24.12 4.98
C ALA A 176 31.09 23.92 6.03
N PRO A 177 32.03 22.98 5.82
CA PRO A 177 33.22 22.89 6.63
C PRO A 177 34.22 23.97 6.18
N THR A 178 34.69 24.74 7.14
CA THR A 178 35.80 25.68 7.00
C THR A 178 37.09 24.95 6.62
N THR A 179 37.82 25.59 5.71
CA THR A 179 39.05 25.13 5.06
C THR A 179 40.23 24.90 6.03
N SER A 180 40.95 23.80 5.86
CA SER A 180 42.40 23.73 6.05
C SER A 180 43.02 22.64 5.18
N SER A 181 44.03 23.04 4.41
CA SER A 181 44.79 22.33 3.37
C SER A 181 45.72 21.22 3.88
N THR A 182 45.91 20.15 3.09
CA THR A 182 47.24 19.66 2.60
C THR A 182 47.10 18.44 1.67
N ASP A 183 48.09 18.28 0.79
CA ASP A 183 48.20 17.47 -0.43
C ASP A 183 47.93 15.95 -0.40
N VAL A 184 47.57 15.38 -1.57
CA VAL A 184 48.35 14.41 -2.39
C VAL A 184 47.42 13.66 -3.40
N ARG A 185 47.76 13.73 -4.69
CA ARG A 185 47.21 12.96 -5.86
C ARG A 185 47.74 11.49 -5.85
N PRO A 186 47.21 10.47 -6.59
CA PRO A 186 46.73 10.59 -7.98
C PRO A 186 45.57 9.66 -8.47
N ASN A 187 44.98 10.08 -9.58
CA ASN A 187 44.43 9.30 -10.71
C ASN A 187 43.32 8.26 -10.48
N ARG A 188 42.06 8.62 -10.82
CA ARG A 188 41.08 7.66 -11.35
C ARG A 188 40.02 8.35 -12.22
N SER A 189 40.15 8.13 -13.53
CA SER A 189 39.11 8.01 -14.56
C SER A 189 38.05 9.13 -14.69
N GLU A 190 38.25 9.92 -15.74
CA GLU A 190 37.26 10.72 -16.44
C GLU A 190 36.01 9.89 -16.80
N SER A 191 34.83 10.31 -16.31
CA SER A 191 33.50 10.16 -16.94
C SER A 191 32.41 10.67 -15.98
N ALA A 192 32.41 11.97 -15.68
CA ALA A 192 31.32 12.61 -14.92
C ALA A 192 31.19 14.09 -15.31
N ALA A 193 31.02 14.36 -16.60
CA ALA A 193 30.78 15.70 -17.12
C ALA A 193 29.54 15.72 -18.01
N SER A 194 28.35 15.43 -17.46
CA SER A 194 27.08 15.83 -18.12
C SER A 194 25.79 15.68 -17.29
N ARG A 195 25.84 15.80 -15.96
CA ARG A 195 24.61 15.92 -15.13
C ARG A 195 24.85 16.82 -13.93
N ARG A 196 25.29 18.05 -14.17
CA ARG A 196 25.11 19.11 -13.19
C ARG A 196 23.82 19.81 -13.61
N ALA A 197 22.72 19.57 -12.90
CA ALA A 197 21.58 20.47 -12.99
C ALA A 197 22.12 21.89 -12.65
N PRO A 198 21.72 22.95 -13.36
CA PRO A 198 22.12 24.29 -12.99
C PRO A 198 21.72 24.54 -11.53
N ASP A 199 22.69 24.81 -10.66
CA ASP A 199 22.47 25.23 -9.27
C ASP A 199 21.93 26.67 -9.17
N GLU A 200 21.85 27.36 -10.32
CA GLU A 200 21.37 28.71 -10.43
C GLU A 200 19.92 28.70 -10.91
N PRO A 201 19.00 29.44 -10.24
CA PRO A 201 17.65 29.59 -10.76
C PRO A 201 17.71 30.14 -12.19
N PRO A 202 16.68 29.88 -13.02
CA PRO A 202 16.61 30.44 -14.35
C PRO A 202 16.89 31.96 -14.31
N PRO A 203 17.64 32.51 -15.28
CA PRO A 203 17.84 33.95 -15.36
C PRO A 203 16.46 34.65 -15.28
N ASP A 204 16.39 35.71 -14.48
CA ASP A 204 15.19 36.50 -14.15
C ASP A 204 14.15 35.85 -13.20
N TYR A 205 14.49 34.78 -12.48
CA TYR A 205 13.59 34.14 -11.51
C TYR A 205 13.14 35.08 -10.37
N ASP A 206 14.05 35.90 -9.85
CA ASP A 206 13.74 36.85 -8.78
C ASP A 206 12.79 37.96 -9.27
N GLU A 207 12.93 38.37 -10.53
CA GLU A 207 12.03 39.36 -11.15
C GLU A 207 10.64 38.76 -11.38
N ALA A 208 10.55 37.53 -11.85
CA ALA A 208 9.27 36.82 -12.03
C ALA A 208 8.53 36.63 -10.69
N GLN A 209 9.25 36.32 -9.60
CA GLN A 209 8.68 36.27 -8.26
C GLN A 209 8.18 37.64 -7.78
N ALA A 210 8.98 38.69 -7.97
CA ALA A 210 8.61 40.04 -7.59
C ALA A 210 7.35 40.51 -8.34
N GLN A 211 7.24 40.20 -9.63
CA GLN A 211 6.06 40.51 -10.44
C GLN A 211 4.82 39.77 -9.93
N GLN A 212 4.92 38.48 -9.58
CA GLN A 212 3.80 37.74 -9.00
C GLN A 212 3.33 38.31 -7.66
N LEU A 213 4.25 38.72 -6.79
CA LEU A 213 3.92 39.35 -5.51
C LEU A 213 3.26 40.71 -5.71
N ASN A 214 3.74 41.50 -6.68
CA ASN A 214 3.17 42.80 -6.99
C ASN A 214 1.73 42.68 -7.53
N ILE A 215 1.47 41.73 -8.44
CA ILE A 215 0.12 41.46 -8.97
C ILE A 215 -0.85 41.08 -7.84
N ARG A 216 -0.41 40.20 -6.92
CA ARG A 216 -1.23 39.76 -5.79
C ARG A 216 -1.56 40.90 -4.82
N LEU A 217 -0.63 41.84 -4.65
CA LEU A 217 -0.83 43.03 -3.82
C LEU A 217 -1.78 44.03 -4.48
N GLU A 218 -1.62 44.31 -5.77
CA GLU A 218 -2.50 45.18 -6.54
C GLU A 218 -3.95 44.65 -6.58
N ASP A 219 -4.12 43.33 -6.76
CA ASP A 219 -5.45 42.69 -6.70
C ASP A 219 -6.09 42.85 -5.32
N HIS A 220 -5.29 42.76 -4.25
CA HIS A 220 -5.78 42.95 -2.88
C HIS A 220 -6.22 44.39 -2.62
N ILE A 221 -5.41 45.38 -3.01
CA ILE A 221 -5.72 46.81 -2.87
C ILE A 221 -6.96 47.18 -3.68
N ARG A 222 -7.07 46.67 -4.92
CA ARG A 222 -8.22 46.92 -5.77
C ARG A 222 -9.51 46.31 -5.20
N GLY A 223 -9.41 45.14 -4.57
CA GLY A 223 -10.52 44.52 -3.84
C GLY A 223 -10.95 45.28 -2.58
N GLU A 224 -10.05 45.98 -1.90
CA GLU A 224 -10.38 46.86 -0.77
C GLU A 224 -11.07 48.16 -1.22
N ILE A 225 -10.65 48.74 -2.34
CA ILE A 225 -11.26 49.95 -2.90
C ILE A 225 -12.71 49.68 -3.35
N ASP A 226 -12.98 48.53 -3.95
CA ASP A 226 -14.34 48.15 -4.37
C ASP A 226 -15.28 47.91 -3.16
N ARG A 227 -14.75 47.51 -1.99
CA ARG A 227 -15.54 47.37 -0.77
C ARG A 227 -15.82 48.70 -0.05
N GLY A 228 -15.00 49.72 -0.24
CA GLY A 228 -15.17 51.05 0.38
C GLY A 228 -16.14 51.98 -0.36
N ALA A 229 -16.59 51.62 -1.57
CA ALA A 229 -17.45 52.46 -2.39
C ALA A 229 -18.97 52.33 -2.09
N TYR A 230 -19.37 51.39 -1.22
CA TYR A 230 -20.79 51.16 -0.87
C TYR A 230 -21.18 51.73 0.51
N GLU A 231 -20.30 52.49 1.18
CA GLU A 231 -20.51 52.99 2.55
C GLU A 231 -20.63 54.54 2.65
N ASN A 232 -20.87 55.24 1.54
CA ASN A 232 -21.14 56.69 1.55
C ASN A 232 -22.29 57.05 0.62
N ASP A 233 -23.50 56.58 0.92
CA ASP A 233 -24.76 57.19 0.46
C ASP A 233 -25.83 56.91 1.54
N ASP A 234 -25.84 57.73 2.60
CA ASP A 234 -26.94 57.94 3.54
C ASP A 234 -26.95 59.42 3.98
#